data_AF-A0AAJ7SPZ9-F1
#
_entry.id   AF-A0AAJ7SPZ9-F1
#
_cell.length_a   1.000
_cell.length_b   1.000
_cell.length_c   1.000
_cell.angle_alpha   90.00
_cell.angle_beta   90.00
_cell.angle_gamma   90.00
#
_symmetry.space_group_name_H-M   'P 1'
#
loop_
_entity.id
_entity.type
_entity.pdbx_description
1 polymer ?
#
loop_
_entity_poly.entity_id
_entity_poly.type
_entity_poly.pdbx_seq_one_letter_code
_entity_poly.pdbx_strand_id
1 'polypeptide(L)'
;MSEMNSASRKWVFLTLLFVSITIILASVLIHQHVNANFPKKCPNKFVLNGIKPDYKAIEIFSDLTPTELTTVKDFLVSDKDLNIVASEATVNSNYIYMIELYNSDKKEALNYLDHGGAKPARVAKAVVFGGADVQPSIAEYLIGPLPNPTWYRPHSPSTRKRVINFSSRPTTIPEYTALYTHFLPKALEKVNHILEESYGYTYHNCTKKCLTVGEVAPKGLKSGERRSWVMLLRQLEGFYLHPVGFHVLVNHESSNIAKWAVENVYYHGQYFLSIEELITKYDKGSIIKMKLSDSSRKSSGYNHHGAFRADTSFIGPQQYEPMGHRYRVDGNFVQYMPWTFAFRISYMGLQIFDINLDLKLSSLYESGLLDKGTEVAMSMSATQ
;
A
#
# COMPACT_ATOMS: atom_id res chain seq x y z
N MET A 1 -20.14 87.51 35.94
CA MET A 1 -20.78 86.22 36.31
C MET A 1 -21.83 85.78 35.28
N SER A 2 -21.58 85.95 33.97
CA SER A 2 -22.50 85.53 32.89
C SER A 2 -21.86 84.58 31.86
N GLU A 3 -20.54 84.40 31.84
CA GLU A 3 -19.87 83.49 30.88
C GLU A 3 -19.79 82.03 31.36
N MET A 4 -19.90 81.77 32.66
CA MET A 4 -19.75 80.42 33.23
C MET A 4 -20.97 79.51 32.99
N ASN A 5 -22.13 80.06 32.61
CA ASN A 5 -23.35 79.30 32.30
C ASN A 5 -23.44 78.82 30.84
N SER A 6 -22.68 79.42 29.92
CA SER A 6 -22.67 79.02 28.50
C SER A 6 -21.84 77.76 28.27
N ALA A 7 -20.68 77.66 28.92
CA ALA A 7 -19.79 76.51 28.82
C ALA A 7 -20.41 75.23 29.43
N SER A 8 -21.01 75.34 30.63
CA SER A 8 -21.72 74.23 31.29
C SER A 8 -22.85 73.66 30.41
N ARG A 9 -23.64 74.55 29.80
CA ARG A 9 -24.76 74.15 28.93
C ARG A 9 -24.27 73.47 27.64
N LYS A 10 -23.16 73.92 27.06
CA LYS A 10 -22.52 73.25 25.90
C LYS A 10 -21.99 71.85 26.24
N TRP A 11 -21.38 71.67 27.42
CA TRP A 11 -20.94 70.36 27.89
C TRP A 11 -22.10 69.40 28.16
N VAL A 12 -23.22 69.89 28.71
CA VAL A 12 -24.45 69.10 28.89
C VAL A 12 -25.05 68.69 27.54
N PHE A 13 -25.05 69.57 26.53
CA PHE A 13 -25.50 69.19 25.19
C PHE A 13 -24.56 68.16 24.53
N LEU A 14 -23.25 68.29 24.70
CA LEU A 14 -22.26 67.33 24.18
C LEU A 14 -22.37 65.96 24.86
N THR A 15 -22.60 65.91 26.17
CA THR A 15 -22.80 64.63 26.88
C THR A 15 -24.12 63.98 26.49
N LEU A 16 -25.20 64.75 26.36
CA LEU A 16 -26.49 64.23 25.87
C LEU A 16 -26.38 63.72 24.41
N LEU A 17 -25.63 64.41 23.55
CA LEU A 17 -25.37 63.96 22.19
C LEU A 17 -24.53 62.66 22.16
N PHE A 18 -23.52 62.56 23.03
CA PHE A 18 -22.71 61.34 23.13
C PHE A 18 -23.52 60.15 23.64
N VAL A 19 -24.39 60.37 24.63
CA VAL A 19 -25.31 59.35 25.16
C VAL A 19 -26.33 58.93 24.09
N SER A 20 -26.89 59.86 23.32
CA SER A 20 -27.84 59.50 22.27
C SER A 20 -27.16 58.71 21.13
N ILE A 21 -25.95 59.12 20.72
CA ILE A 21 -25.18 58.40 19.69
C ILE A 21 -24.81 56.99 20.16
N THR A 22 -24.40 56.82 21.42
CA THR A 22 -24.06 55.49 21.96
C THR A 22 -25.27 54.58 22.07
N ILE A 23 -26.45 55.10 22.44
CA ILE A 23 -27.70 54.34 22.45
C ILE A 23 -28.10 53.92 21.03
N ILE A 24 -27.95 54.81 20.04
CA ILE A 24 -28.24 54.49 18.63
C ILE A 24 -27.26 53.43 18.10
N LEU A 25 -25.97 53.53 18.41
CA LEU A 25 -24.97 52.53 18.02
C LEU A 25 -25.27 51.17 18.67
N ALA A 26 -25.61 51.14 19.96
CA ALA A 26 -25.96 49.92 20.65
C ALA A 26 -27.23 49.28 20.06
N SER A 27 -28.26 50.08 19.74
CA SER A 27 -29.49 49.55 19.15
C SER A 27 -29.28 49.02 17.73
N VAL A 28 -28.43 49.68 16.92
CA VAL A 28 -28.04 49.20 15.59
C VAL A 28 -27.24 47.90 15.69
N LEU A 29 -26.30 47.79 16.62
CA LEU A 29 -25.51 46.57 16.83
C LEU A 29 -26.38 45.41 17.34
N ILE A 30 -27.31 45.67 18.25
CA ILE A 30 -28.28 44.66 18.72
C ILE A 30 -29.19 44.25 17.56
N HIS A 31 -29.69 45.20 16.78
CA HIS A 31 -30.53 44.90 15.62
C HIS A 31 -29.77 44.09 14.56
N GLN A 32 -28.51 44.41 14.29
CA GLN A 32 -27.64 43.63 13.41
C GLN A 32 -27.31 42.26 13.97
N HIS A 33 -27.19 42.09 15.29
CA HIS A 33 -26.95 40.77 15.90
C HIS A 33 -28.21 39.90 15.91
N VAL A 34 -29.38 40.50 16.16
CA VAL A 34 -30.69 39.82 16.16
C VAL A 34 -31.14 39.48 14.74
N ASN A 35 -30.88 40.37 13.77
CA ASN A 35 -31.20 40.16 12.35
C ASN A 35 -30.02 39.63 11.53
N ALA A 36 -28.88 39.36 12.16
CA ALA A 36 -27.87 38.51 11.56
C ALA A 36 -28.55 37.16 11.35
N ASN A 37 -28.94 36.91 10.10
CA ASN A 37 -29.35 35.61 9.65
C ASN A 37 -28.14 34.69 9.74
N PHE A 38 -27.82 34.22 10.95
CA PHE A 38 -27.08 32.98 11.10
C PHE A 38 -27.85 31.95 10.29
N PRO A 39 -27.19 31.18 9.40
CA PRO A 39 -27.87 30.14 8.65
C PRO A 39 -28.67 29.32 9.65
N LYS A 40 -30.00 29.31 9.48
CA LYS A 40 -30.92 28.56 10.34
C LYS A 40 -30.30 27.18 10.56
N LYS A 41 -30.14 26.76 11.82
CA LYS A 41 -29.73 25.39 12.13
C LYS A 41 -30.56 24.47 11.26
N CYS A 42 -29.89 23.73 10.37
CA CYS A 42 -30.57 22.79 9.50
C CYS A 42 -31.40 21.84 10.40
N PRO A 43 -32.53 21.31 9.92
CA PRO A 43 -33.34 20.40 10.71
C PRO A 43 -32.50 19.25 11.27
N ASN A 44 -32.51 19.12 12.60
CA ASN A 44 -31.61 18.28 13.41
C ASN A 44 -31.90 16.76 13.32
N LYS A 45 -32.58 16.30 12.27
CA LYS A 45 -32.96 14.90 12.14
C LYS A 45 -32.82 14.47 10.69
N PHE A 46 -31.60 14.13 10.30
CA PHE A 46 -31.44 13.15 9.24
C PHE A 46 -31.86 11.79 9.82
N VAL A 47 -33.14 11.47 9.70
CA VAL A 47 -33.60 10.11 9.98
C VAL A 47 -33.12 9.30 8.78
N LEU A 48 -32.06 8.51 8.95
CA LEU A 48 -31.88 7.35 8.09
C LEU A 48 -33.20 6.59 8.18
N ASN A 49 -34.02 6.64 7.12
CA ASN A 49 -35.21 5.81 7.01
C ASN A 49 -34.80 4.42 7.48
N GLY A 50 -35.57 3.80 8.39
CA GLY A 50 -35.22 2.56 9.10
C GLY A 50 -34.98 1.31 8.25
N ILE A 51 -34.49 1.48 7.02
CA ILE A 51 -33.73 0.56 6.20
C ILE A 51 -32.73 -0.16 7.10
N LYS A 52 -33.00 -1.45 7.28
CA LYS A 52 -32.10 -2.35 7.97
C LYS A 52 -30.95 -2.69 7.01
N PRO A 53 -29.74 -2.90 7.54
CA PRO A 53 -28.63 -3.42 6.74
C PRO A 53 -29.07 -4.70 6.03
N ASP A 54 -28.62 -4.89 4.79
CA ASP A 54 -28.72 -6.22 4.21
C ASP A 54 -27.65 -7.11 4.85
N TYR A 55 -28.06 -7.78 5.93
CA TYR A 55 -27.19 -8.71 6.64
C TYR A 55 -26.74 -9.88 5.76
N LYS A 56 -27.47 -10.22 4.67
CA LYS A 56 -27.06 -11.29 3.76
C LYS A 56 -25.78 -10.94 3.03
N ALA A 57 -25.66 -9.72 2.51
CA ALA A 57 -24.46 -9.25 1.84
C ALA A 57 -23.25 -9.21 2.78
N ILE A 58 -23.45 -8.76 4.03
CA ILE A 58 -22.41 -8.78 5.08
C ILE A 58 -21.88 -10.20 5.29
N GLU A 59 -22.78 -11.16 5.38
CA GLU A 59 -22.45 -12.55 5.72
C GLU A 59 -21.60 -13.28 4.69
N ILE A 60 -21.74 -12.96 3.40
CA ILE A 60 -21.07 -13.69 2.32
C ILE A 60 -19.89 -12.94 1.72
N PHE A 61 -19.81 -11.61 1.86
CA PHE A 61 -18.74 -10.79 1.28
C PHE A 61 -17.74 -10.23 2.28
N SER A 62 -17.99 -10.35 3.59
CA SER A 62 -17.03 -9.91 4.61
C SER A 62 -15.74 -10.72 4.57
N ASP A 63 -14.59 -10.05 4.56
CA ASP A 63 -13.28 -10.70 4.66
C ASP A 63 -13.17 -11.63 5.88
N LEU A 64 -12.20 -12.54 5.84
CA LEU A 64 -11.93 -13.44 6.95
C LEU A 64 -11.57 -12.63 8.21
N THR A 65 -12.19 -13.01 9.32
CA THR A 65 -11.82 -12.44 10.63
C THR A 65 -10.44 -12.94 11.06
N PRO A 66 -9.75 -12.25 11.99
CA PRO A 66 -8.47 -12.72 12.53
C PRO A 66 -8.53 -14.15 13.10
N THR A 67 -9.65 -14.51 13.74
CA THR A 67 -9.89 -15.85 14.27
C THR A 67 -10.03 -16.88 13.15
N GLU A 68 -10.76 -16.57 12.08
CA GLU A 68 -10.88 -17.45 10.92
C GLU A 68 -9.53 -17.65 10.22
N LEU A 69 -8.76 -16.56 10.03
CA LEU A 69 -7.41 -16.63 9.45
C LEU A 69 -6.49 -17.55 10.28
N THR A 70 -6.50 -17.38 11.60
CA THR A 70 -5.71 -18.21 12.52
C THR A 70 -6.15 -19.67 12.46
N THR A 71 -7.46 -19.91 12.44
CA THR A 71 -8.02 -21.28 12.38
C THR A 71 -7.64 -21.98 11.07
N VAL A 72 -7.72 -21.30 9.93
CA VAL A 72 -7.31 -21.85 8.62
C VAL A 72 -5.81 -22.14 8.61
N LYS A 73 -5.00 -21.20 9.10
CA LYS A 73 -3.55 -21.36 9.20
C LYS A 73 -3.20 -22.60 10.03
N ASP A 74 -3.77 -22.72 11.23
CA ASP A 74 -3.48 -23.80 12.16
C ASP A 74 -4.00 -25.15 11.63
N PHE A 75 -5.16 -25.17 10.97
CA PHE A 75 -5.69 -26.35 10.29
C PHE A 75 -4.71 -26.88 9.23
N LEU A 76 -4.20 -26.01 8.34
CA LEU A 76 -3.23 -26.40 7.31
C LEU A 76 -1.87 -26.80 7.91
N VAL A 77 -1.38 -26.08 8.91
CA VAL A 77 -0.11 -26.39 9.60
C VAL A 77 -0.16 -27.73 10.33
N SER A 78 -1.33 -28.12 10.84
CA SER A 78 -1.52 -29.40 11.54
C SER A 78 -1.40 -30.62 10.61
N ASP A 79 -1.56 -30.42 9.31
CA ASP A 79 -1.41 -31.48 8.32
C ASP A 79 0.07 -31.73 8.00
N LYS A 80 0.54 -32.91 8.39
CA LYS A 80 1.94 -33.32 8.23
C LYS A 80 2.33 -33.53 6.76
N ASP A 81 1.37 -33.86 5.89
CA ASP A 81 1.63 -34.11 4.48
C ASP A 81 1.95 -32.81 3.73
N LEU A 82 1.46 -31.66 4.22
CA LEU A 82 1.77 -30.35 3.66
C LEU A 82 3.16 -29.82 4.08
N ASN A 83 3.74 -30.34 5.17
CA ASN A 83 5.06 -29.97 5.70
C ASN A 83 5.25 -28.44 5.88
N ILE A 84 4.20 -27.74 6.32
CA ILE A 84 4.21 -26.27 6.39
C ILE A 84 5.02 -25.79 7.60
N VAL A 85 5.98 -24.91 7.34
CA VAL A 85 6.75 -24.16 8.33
C VAL A 85 5.98 -22.88 8.68
N ALA A 86 5.46 -22.80 9.90
CA ALA A 86 4.60 -21.70 10.35
C ALA A 86 5.36 -20.41 10.72
N SER A 87 6.63 -20.53 11.12
CA SER A 87 7.47 -19.42 11.58
C SER A 87 8.89 -19.58 11.06
N GLU A 88 9.55 -18.47 10.75
CA GLU A 88 10.96 -18.46 10.27
C GLU A 88 11.19 -19.29 8.99
N ALA A 89 10.18 -19.36 8.12
CA ALA A 89 10.29 -20.03 6.84
C ALA A 89 11.42 -19.44 5.97
N THR A 90 12.12 -20.31 5.26
CA THR A 90 13.16 -19.98 4.28
C THR A 90 12.66 -20.21 2.86
N VAL A 91 13.43 -19.81 1.84
CA VAL A 91 13.06 -20.04 0.43
C VAL A 91 12.90 -21.53 0.08
N ASN A 92 13.62 -22.41 0.80
CA ASN A 92 13.52 -23.87 0.67
C ASN A 92 12.57 -24.51 1.69
N SER A 93 11.68 -23.75 2.33
CA SER A 93 10.60 -24.27 3.18
C SER A 93 9.28 -24.38 2.41
N ASN A 94 8.35 -25.18 2.91
CA ASN A 94 6.95 -25.07 2.51
C ASN A 94 6.25 -24.07 3.44
N TYR A 95 5.58 -23.05 2.94
CA TYR A 95 4.94 -22.03 3.77
C TYR A 95 3.72 -21.41 3.13
N ILE A 96 2.79 -20.93 3.97
CA ILE A 96 1.59 -20.25 3.53
C ILE A 96 1.97 -18.82 3.12
N TYR A 97 1.76 -18.48 1.85
CA TYR A 97 1.97 -17.12 1.34
C TYR A 97 0.77 -16.21 1.66
N MET A 98 -0.44 -16.73 1.50
CA MET A 98 -1.66 -15.93 1.61
C MET A 98 -2.83 -16.80 2.05
N ILE A 99 -3.72 -16.21 2.85
CA ILE A 99 -5.04 -16.76 3.19
C ILE A 99 -6.04 -15.62 2.99
N GLU A 100 -7.10 -15.85 2.22
CA GLU A 100 -8.17 -14.87 2.02
C GLU A 100 -9.54 -15.55 1.87
N LEU A 101 -10.62 -14.77 1.92
CA LEU A 101 -11.96 -15.27 1.65
C LEU A 101 -12.07 -15.71 0.18
N TYR A 102 -12.54 -16.93 -0.04
CA TYR A 102 -13.00 -17.39 -1.33
C TYR A 102 -14.49 -17.04 -1.50
N ASN A 103 -14.79 -16.11 -2.41
CA ASN A 103 -16.18 -15.75 -2.72
C ASN A 103 -16.89 -16.96 -3.33
N SER A 104 -18.11 -17.22 -2.88
CA SER A 104 -18.97 -18.27 -3.45
C SER A 104 -19.30 -17.97 -4.91
N ASP A 105 -19.73 -19.01 -5.64
CA ASP A 105 -20.16 -18.84 -7.02
C ASP A 105 -21.29 -17.82 -7.12
N LYS A 106 -21.21 -16.94 -8.12
CA LYS A 106 -22.19 -15.86 -8.33
C LYS A 106 -23.63 -16.37 -8.33
N LYS A 107 -23.87 -17.56 -8.91
CA LYS A 107 -25.19 -18.18 -8.95
C LYS A 107 -25.70 -18.52 -7.54
N GLU A 108 -24.85 -19.04 -6.67
CA GLU A 108 -25.20 -19.37 -5.28
C GLU A 108 -25.43 -18.10 -4.45
N ALA A 109 -24.55 -17.11 -4.61
CA ALA A 109 -24.67 -15.81 -3.95
C ALA A 109 -26.01 -15.12 -4.32
N LEU A 110 -26.33 -15.01 -5.61
CA LEU A 110 -27.60 -14.40 -6.06
C LEU A 110 -28.84 -15.20 -5.63
N ASN A 111 -28.74 -16.53 -5.55
CA ASN A 111 -29.83 -17.35 -5.03
C ASN A 111 -30.09 -17.04 -3.55
N TYR A 112 -29.04 -16.82 -2.75
CA TYR A 112 -29.15 -16.44 -1.34
C TYR A 112 -29.69 -15.01 -1.15
N LEU A 113 -29.11 -14.05 -1.88
CA LEU A 113 -29.46 -12.64 -1.79
C LEU A 113 -30.92 -12.41 -2.21
N ASP A 114 -31.28 -12.81 -3.43
CA ASP A 114 -32.52 -12.38 -4.08
C ASP A 114 -33.66 -13.42 -3.99
N HIS A 115 -33.33 -14.71 -3.94
CA HIS A 115 -34.30 -15.78 -4.13
C HIS A 115 -34.62 -16.57 -2.85
N GLY A 116 -34.09 -16.14 -1.70
CA GLY A 116 -34.30 -16.81 -0.41
C GLY A 116 -33.68 -18.21 -0.34
N GLY A 117 -32.69 -18.50 -1.18
CA GLY A 117 -31.94 -19.74 -1.16
C GLY A 117 -31.12 -19.94 0.12
N ALA A 118 -30.46 -21.10 0.24
CA ALA A 118 -29.56 -21.38 1.36
C ALA A 118 -28.31 -20.49 1.30
N LYS A 119 -27.81 -20.11 2.49
CA LYS A 119 -26.54 -19.38 2.63
C LYS A 119 -25.38 -20.23 2.08
N PRO A 120 -24.55 -19.70 1.17
CA PRO A 120 -23.37 -20.41 0.67
C PRO A 120 -22.38 -20.72 1.79
N ALA A 121 -21.66 -21.83 1.66
CA ALA A 121 -20.61 -22.18 2.61
C ALA A 121 -19.50 -21.12 2.57
N ARG A 122 -19.08 -20.67 3.75
CA ARG A 122 -17.95 -19.75 3.91
C ARG A 122 -16.65 -20.52 3.81
N VAL A 123 -15.82 -20.17 2.83
CA VAL A 123 -14.62 -20.91 2.44
C VAL A 123 -13.44 -19.94 2.36
N ALA A 124 -12.26 -20.37 2.82
CA ALA A 124 -11.01 -19.66 2.61
C ALA A 124 -10.27 -20.23 1.40
N LYS A 125 -9.49 -19.38 0.72
CA LYS A 125 -8.47 -19.80 -0.24
C LYS A 125 -7.10 -19.55 0.39
N ALA A 126 -6.24 -20.57 0.41
CA ALA A 126 -4.85 -20.43 0.81
C ALA A 126 -3.92 -20.69 -0.38
N VAL A 127 -2.82 -19.94 -0.45
CA VAL A 127 -1.73 -20.17 -1.41
C VAL A 127 -0.52 -20.64 -0.62
N VAL A 128 0.02 -21.81 -0.97
CA VAL A 128 1.18 -22.42 -0.33
C VAL A 128 2.32 -22.49 -1.33
N PHE A 129 3.49 -22.00 -0.93
CA PHE A 129 4.72 -22.18 -1.69
C PHE A 129 5.45 -23.39 -1.14
N GLY A 130 5.65 -24.39 -1.99
CA GLY A 130 6.33 -25.63 -1.67
C GLY A 130 7.82 -25.56 -2.05
N GLY A 131 8.63 -24.81 -1.31
CA GLY A 131 10.07 -24.65 -1.61
C GLY A 131 10.93 -25.86 -1.24
N ALA A 132 10.44 -26.72 -0.34
CA ALA A 132 11.10 -27.94 0.12
C ALA A 132 10.76 -29.16 -0.76
N ASP A 133 9.73 -29.05 -1.60
CA ASP A 133 9.30 -30.11 -2.49
C ASP A 133 10.43 -30.53 -3.45
N VAL A 134 10.44 -31.81 -3.85
CA VAL A 134 11.40 -32.34 -4.85
C VAL A 134 11.41 -31.48 -6.11
N GLN A 135 10.23 -31.06 -6.55
CA GLN A 135 10.05 -30.02 -7.54
C GLN A 135 9.32 -28.85 -6.88
N PRO A 136 9.98 -27.69 -6.68
CA PRO A 136 9.34 -26.56 -6.03
C PRO A 136 8.02 -26.18 -6.70
N SER A 137 7.00 -25.90 -5.88
CA SER A 137 5.62 -25.83 -6.35
C SER A 137 4.85 -24.63 -5.77
N ILE A 138 3.76 -24.24 -6.45
CA ILE A 138 2.77 -23.30 -5.92
C ILE A 138 1.43 -24.02 -5.95
N ALA A 139 0.84 -24.22 -4.77
CA ALA A 139 -0.45 -24.86 -4.61
C ALA A 139 -1.48 -23.88 -4.07
N GLU A 140 -2.69 -23.96 -4.59
CA GLU A 140 -3.84 -23.23 -4.05
C GLU A 140 -4.81 -24.24 -3.45
N TYR A 141 -5.36 -23.93 -2.28
CA TYR A 141 -6.30 -24.79 -1.58
C TYR A 141 -7.56 -24.01 -1.23
N LEU A 142 -8.71 -24.68 -1.33
CA LEU A 142 -9.94 -24.23 -0.68
C LEU A 142 -10.08 -24.95 0.65
N ILE A 143 -10.45 -24.21 1.71
CA ILE A 143 -10.54 -24.69 3.09
C ILE A 143 -11.90 -24.31 3.65
N GLY A 144 -12.63 -25.29 4.18
CA GLY A 144 -13.94 -25.02 4.77
C GLY A 144 -14.60 -26.22 5.45
N PRO A 145 -15.86 -26.05 5.87
CA PRO A 145 -16.53 -24.75 6.02
C PRO A 145 -15.97 -23.96 7.22
N LEU A 146 -16.00 -22.64 7.17
CA LEU A 146 -15.64 -21.79 8.32
C LEU A 146 -16.82 -21.58 9.27
N PRO A 147 -16.58 -21.36 10.59
CA PRO A 147 -15.27 -21.16 11.24
C PRO A 147 -14.51 -22.44 11.63
N ASN A 148 -15.12 -23.63 11.53
CA ASN A 148 -14.51 -24.90 11.94
C ASN A 148 -14.21 -25.78 10.72
N PRO A 149 -13.08 -25.58 10.04
CA PRO A 149 -12.76 -26.31 8.82
C PRO A 149 -12.60 -27.81 9.08
N THR A 150 -13.14 -28.63 8.19
CA THR A 150 -13.05 -30.10 8.26
C THR A 150 -12.40 -30.70 7.02
N TRP A 151 -12.20 -29.90 5.98
CA TRP A 151 -11.56 -30.32 4.74
C TRP A 151 -10.75 -29.19 4.13
N TYR A 152 -9.71 -29.57 3.38
CA TYR A 152 -9.15 -28.76 2.33
C TYR A 152 -9.10 -29.55 1.03
N ARG A 153 -9.05 -28.87 -0.11
CA ARG A 153 -8.89 -29.50 -1.42
C ARG A 153 -8.09 -28.62 -2.38
N PRO A 154 -7.30 -29.20 -3.29
CA PRO A 154 -6.64 -28.42 -4.34
C PRO A 154 -7.63 -27.57 -5.13
N HIS A 155 -7.24 -26.33 -5.40
CA HIS A 155 -8.01 -25.37 -6.18
C HIS A 155 -7.35 -25.16 -7.54
N SER A 156 -8.06 -25.57 -8.59
CA SER A 156 -7.70 -25.24 -9.96
C SER A 156 -8.96 -24.84 -10.72
N PRO A 157 -9.22 -23.54 -10.93
CA PRO A 157 -10.32 -23.08 -11.77
C PRO A 157 -10.24 -23.73 -13.16
N SER A 158 -11.39 -24.10 -13.73
CA SER A 158 -11.47 -24.69 -15.08
C SER A 158 -10.92 -23.76 -16.17
N THR A 159 -10.87 -22.46 -15.90
CA THR A 159 -10.29 -21.43 -16.77
C THR A 159 -8.76 -21.45 -16.78
N ARG A 160 -8.10 -22.11 -15.82
CA ARG A 160 -6.64 -22.19 -15.74
C ARG A 160 -6.11 -23.19 -16.78
N LYS A 161 -5.55 -22.66 -17.86
CA LYS A 161 -4.95 -23.46 -18.96
C LYS A 161 -3.46 -23.77 -18.78
N ARG A 162 -2.77 -23.09 -17.86
CA ARG A 162 -1.32 -23.20 -17.66
C ARG A 162 -1.00 -23.64 -16.24
N VAL A 163 0.07 -24.43 -16.11
CA VAL A 163 0.66 -24.77 -14.82
C VAL A 163 1.27 -23.52 -14.20
N ILE A 164 1.11 -23.36 -12.89
CA ILE A 164 1.74 -22.28 -12.14
C ILE A 164 3.18 -22.70 -11.85
N ASN A 165 4.15 -22.01 -12.45
CA ASN A 165 5.56 -22.29 -12.21
C ASN A 165 6.02 -21.62 -10.90
N PHE A 166 6.85 -22.30 -10.11
CA PHE A 166 7.42 -21.73 -8.89
C PHE A 166 8.18 -20.41 -9.10
N SER A 167 8.73 -20.18 -10.29
CA SER A 167 9.39 -18.92 -10.64
C SER A 167 8.44 -17.73 -10.74
N SER A 168 7.12 -17.95 -10.93
CA SER A 168 6.12 -16.88 -11.00
C SER A 168 5.64 -16.39 -9.62
N ARG A 169 6.15 -16.95 -8.52
CA ARG A 169 5.80 -16.49 -7.17
C ARG A 169 6.23 -15.02 -6.97
N PRO A 170 5.47 -14.21 -6.25
CA PRO A 170 5.93 -12.94 -5.71
C PRO A 170 7.22 -13.10 -4.90
N THR A 171 8.08 -12.08 -4.87
CA THR A 171 9.18 -12.06 -3.91
C THR A 171 8.59 -11.97 -2.51
N THR A 172 9.04 -12.83 -1.61
CA THR A 172 8.54 -12.87 -0.23
C THR A 172 9.62 -12.43 0.74
N ILE A 173 9.24 -12.17 1.99
CA ILE A 173 10.19 -11.81 3.06
C ILE A 173 11.35 -12.84 3.16
N PRO A 174 11.12 -14.17 3.19
CA PRO A 174 12.21 -15.16 3.19
C PRO A 174 13.22 -14.98 2.05
N GLU A 175 12.74 -14.62 0.85
CA GLU A 175 13.60 -14.42 -0.31
C GLU A 175 14.33 -13.08 -0.26
N TYR A 176 13.69 -12.00 0.18
CA TYR A 176 14.38 -10.72 0.42
C TYR A 176 15.45 -10.86 1.51
N THR A 177 15.17 -11.58 2.59
CA THR A 177 16.17 -11.88 3.62
C THR A 177 17.32 -12.67 3.00
N ALA A 178 17.06 -13.78 2.32
CA ALA A 178 18.09 -14.54 1.62
C ALA A 178 18.94 -13.69 0.67
N LEU A 179 18.31 -12.84 -0.13
CA LEU A 179 18.99 -12.01 -1.13
C LEU A 179 19.81 -10.89 -0.48
N TYR A 180 19.20 -10.10 0.40
CA TYR A 180 19.78 -8.86 0.91
C TYR A 180 20.67 -9.06 2.14
N THR A 181 20.38 -10.04 3.00
CA THR A 181 21.14 -10.22 4.25
C THR A 181 22.15 -11.37 4.17
N HIS A 182 22.02 -12.29 3.20
CA HIS A 182 22.90 -13.46 3.11
C HIS A 182 23.69 -13.54 1.80
N PHE A 183 23.03 -13.38 0.64
CA PHE A 183 23.68 -13.55 -0.65
C PHE A 183 24.47 -12.31 -1.09
N LEU A 184 23.80 -11.15 -1.22
CA LEU A 184 24.43 -9.92 -1.69
C LEU A 184 25.60 -9.44 -0.83
N PRO A 185 25.55 -9.50 0.53
CA PRO A 185 26.69 -9.07 1.34
C PRO A 185 27.97 -9.85 1.04
N LYS A 186 27.86 -11.15 0.74
CA LYS A 186 29.00 -12.01 0.37
C LYS A 186 29.46 -11.75 -1.06
N ALA A 187 28.52 -11.56 -1.98
CA ALA A 187 28.84 -11.29 -3.39
C ALA A 187 29.54 -9.92 -3.55
N LEU A 188 29.01 -8.89 -2.89
CA LEU A 188 29.48 -7.51 -3.02
C LEU A 188 30.70 -7.17 -2.16
N GLU A 189 31.04 -8.01 -1.18
CA GLU A 189 32.30 -7.87 -0.41
C GLU A 189 33.52 -7.82 -1.33
N LYS A 190 33.53 -8.63 -2.39
CA LYS A 190 34.63 -8.70 -3.37
C LYS A 190 34.88 -7.38 -4.13
N VAL A 191 33.86 -6.52 -4.22
CA VAL A 191 33.93 -5.23 -4.94
C VAL A 191 33.85 -4.05 -3.99
N ASN A 192 34.02 -4.26 -2.68
CA ASN A 192 33.86 -3.20 -1.69
C ASN A 192 34.82 -2.03 -1.93
N HIS A 193 36.06 -2.31 -2.35
CA HIS A 193 37.03 -1.27 -2.70
C HIS A 193 36.58 -0.45 -3.92
N ILE A 194 35.97 -1.09 -4.92
CA ILE A 194 35.41 -0.40 -6.11
C ILE A 194 34.25 0.51 -5.70
N LEU A 195 33.37 0.04 -4.83
CA LEU A 195 32.22 0.81 -4.35
C LEU A 195 32.68 2.03 -3.54
N GLU A 196 33.67 1.84 -2.67
CA GLU A 196 34.25 2.92 -1.87
C GLU A 196 35.00 3.95 -2.72
N GLU A 197 35.89 3.51 -3.62
CA GLU A 197 36.65 4.41 -4.51
C GLU A 197 35.72 5.19 -5.45
N SER A 198 34.69 4.53 -5.98
CA SER A 198 33.80 5.12 -6.99
C SER A 198 32.71 5.99 -6.40
N TYR A 199 32.15 5.62 -5.26
CA TYR A 199 30.96 6.26 -4.71
C TYR A 199 31.15 6.85 -3.33
N GLY A 200 32.15 6.40 -2.57
CA GLY A 200 32.33 6.75 -1.16
C GLY A 200 31.30 6.09 -0.24
N TYR A 201 30.64 5.03 -0.70
CA TYR A 201 29.64 4.25 0.04
C TYR A 201 29.97 2.76 -0.05
N THR A 202 29.57 1.99 0.94
CA THR A 202 29.77 0.54 1.00
C THR A 202 28.45 -0.18 1.29
N TYR A 203 28.34 -1.43 0.84
CA TYR A 203 27.18 -2.29 1.15
C TYR A 203 27.49 -3.24 2.31
N HIS A 204 28.65 -3.88 2.25
CA HIS A 204 29.10 -4.86 3.24
C HIS A 204 29.68 -4.17 4.48
N ASN A 205 29.30 -4.63 5.67
CA ASN A 205 29.78 -4.15 6.97
C ASN A 205 29.77 -2.61 7.13
N CYS A 206 28.73 -1.98 6.58
CA CYS A 206 28.64 -0.52 6.57
C CYS A 206 28.06 0.04 7.89
N THR A 207 28.71 1.09 8.40
CA THR A 207 28.23 1.87 9.55
C THR A 207 27.87 3.32 9.18
N LYS A 208 28.51 3.88 8.15
CA LYS A 208 28.31 5.24 7.64
C LYS A 208 28.35 5.23 6.13
N LYS A 209 27.50 6.02 5.48
CA LYS A 209 27.35 6.07 4.02
C LYS A 209 27.10 4.68 3.43
N CYS A 210 25.96 4.11 3.78
CA CYS A 210 25.59 2.77 3.37
C CYS A 210 24.87 2.75 2.03
N LEU A 211 25.11 1.70 1.27
CA LEU A 211 24.31 1.36 0.11
C LEU A 211 23.12 0.51 0.57
N THR A 212 22.01 0.71 -0.11
CA THR A 212 20.85 -0.16 -0.10
C THR A 212 20.60 -0.66 -1.51
N VAL A 213 19.60 -1.51 -1.67
CA VAL A 213 19.31 -2.22 -2.90
C VAL A 213 17.87 -1.99 -3.33
N GLY A 214 17.67 -1.84 -4.63
CA GLY A 214 16.36 -1.83 -5.26
C GLY A 214 16.32 -2.89 -6.35
N GLU A 215 15.27 -3.72 -6.34
CA GLU A 215 15.06 -4.74 -7.36
C GLU A 215 14.16 -4.22 -8.48
N VAL A 216 14.41 -4.65 -9.71
CA VAL A 216 13.60 -4.33 -10.89
C VAL A 216 12.85 -5.56 -11.39
N ALA A 217 11.60 -5.37 -11.82
CA ALA A 217 10.78 -6.36 -12.50
C ALA A 217 10.72 -6.08 -14.01
N PRO A 218 10.44 -7.08 -14.88
CA PRO A 218 10.25 -8.50 -14.57
C PRO A 218 11.57 -9.21 -14.25
N LYS A 219 11.48 -10.38 -13.62
CA LYS A 219 12.63 -11.18 -13.17
C LYS A 219 13.14 -12.13 -14.24
N GLY A 220 13.49 -11.61 -15.41
CA GLY A 220 13.97 -12.40 -16.54
C GLY A 220 13.32 -11.98 -17.85
N LEU A 221 13.73 -12.63 -18.94
CA LEU A 221 13.28 -12.31 -20.30
C LEU A 221 12.33 -13.37 -20.86
N LYS A 222 12.24 -14.55 -20.23
CA LYS A 222 11.40 -15.68 -20.65
C LYS A 222 10.63 -16.28 -19.49
N SER A 223 9.51 -16.94 -19.79
CA SER A 223 8.75 -17.69 -18.79
C SER A 223 9.61 -18.79 -18.18
N GLY A 224 9.52 -18.96 -16.87
CA GLY A 224 10.35 -19.92 -16.12
C GLY A 224 11.53 -19.26 -15.43
N GLU A 225 12.03 -18.14 -15.94
CA GLU A 225 13.21 -17.47 -15.39
C GLU A 225 12.91 -16.70 -14.11
N ARG A 226 13.92 -16.61 -13.23
CA ARG A 226 13.91 -15.73 -12.07
C ARG A 226 15.28 -15.08 -11.86
N ARG A 227 15.56 -14.09 -12.70
CA ARG A 227 16.79 -13.30 -12.71
C ARG A 227 16.48 -11.83 -12.51
N SER A 228 17.10 -11.20 -11.52
CA SER A 228 16.75 -9.84 -11.15
C SER A 228 17.93 -8.90 -11.20
N TRP A 229 17.70 -7.77 -11.86
CA TRP A 229 18.59 -6.63 -11.72
C TRP A 229 18.40 -6.01 -10.34
N VAL A 230 19.46 -6.04 -9.56
CA VAL A 230 19.57 -5.40 -8.26
C VAL A 230 20.43 -4.16 -8.43
N MET A 231 19.83 -2.99 -8.19
CA MET A 231 20.47 -1.69 -8.29
C MET A 231 20.97 -1.24 -6.92
N LEU A 232 22.20 -0.73 -6.83
CA LEU A 232 22.70 -0.09 -5.62
C LEU A 232 22.27 1.38 -5.56
N LEU A 233 21.78 1.77 -4.39
CA LEU A 233 21.22 3.09 -4.08
C LEU A 233 21.89 3.60 -2.81
N ARG A 234 22.08 4.91 -2.65
CA ARG A 234 22.55 5.47 -1.37
C ARG A 234 21.42 5.38 -0.34
N GLN A 235 21.72 4.83 0.83
CA GLN A 235 20.79 4.73 1.95
C GLN A 235 20.60 6.11 2.61
N LEU A 236 19.73 6.92 2.00
CA LEU A 236 19.33 8.26 2.42
C LEU A 236 17.80 8.36 2.43
N GLU A 237 17.25 9.43 3.01
CA GLU A 237 15.84 9.75 2.82
C GLU A 237 15.54 9.86 1.31
N GLY A 238 14.45 9.23 0.85
CA GLY A 238 14.14 9.16 -0.59
C GLY A 238 15.18 8.38 -1.41
N PHE A 239 15.78 7.31 -0.86
CA PHE A 239 16.85 6.51 -1.49
C PHE A 239 16.61 6.12 -2.95
N TYR A 240 15.36 5.94 -3.39
CA TYR A 240 14.99 5.67 -4.79
C TYR A 240 15.51 6.74 -5.78
N LEU A 241 15.74 7.97 -5.32
CA LEU A 241 16.28 9.07 -6.12
C LEU A 241 17.82 9.13 -6.11
N HIS A 242 18.48 8.16 -5.47
CA HIS A 242 19.93 8.15 -5.28
C HIS A 242 20.63 6.89 -5.82
N PRO A 243 20.40 6.46 -7.07
CA PRO A 243 21.16 5.36 -7.67
C PRO A 243 22.63 5.75 -7.82
N VAL A 244 23.53 4.78 -7.62
CA VAL A 244 24.98 4.99 -7.83
C VAL A 244 25.46 4.52 -9.20
N GLY A 245 24.62 3.82 -9.96
CA GLY A 245 24.99 3.28 -11.27
C GLY A 245 25.84 2.00 -11.21
N PHE A 246 25.68 1.23 -10.12
CA PHE A 246 26.23 -0.11 -9.97
C PHE A 246 25.07 -1.09 -9.81
N HIS A 247 24.90 -2.00 -10.77
CA HIS A 247 23.84 -3.01 -10.73
C HIS A 247 24.41 -4.41 -10.91
N VAL A 248 23.77 -5.41 -10.32
CA VAL A 248 24.10 -6.82 -10.51
C VAL A 248 22.87 -7.59 -10.96
N LEU A 249 23.03 -8.47 -11.96
CA LEU A 249 22.00 -9.42 -12.33
C LEU A 249 22.17 -10.67 -11.48
N VAL A 250 21.22 -10.94 -10.61
CA VAL A 250 21.23 -12.10 -9.72
C VAL A 250 20.28 -13.16 -10.24
N ASN A 251 20.78 -14.37 -10.46
CA ASN A 251 19.94 -15.55 -10.66
C ASN A 251 19.62 -16.16 -9.29
N HIS A 252 18.34 -16.10 -8.91
CA HIS A 252 17.81 -16.63 -7.64
C HIS A 252 16.60 -17.55 -7.88
N GLU A 253 16.61 -18.26 -9.01
CA GLU A 253 15.56 -19.19 -9.41
C GLU A 253 15.42 -20.40 -8.49
N SER A 254 16.55 -20.98 -8.10
CA SER A 254 16.61 -22.15 -7.23
C SER A 254 16.07 -21.83 -5.82
N SER A 255 15.28 -22.72 -5.23
CA SER A 255 14.92 -22.61 -3.81
C SER A 255 16.14 -22.78 -2.87
N ASN A 256 17.19 -23.44 -3.34
CA ASN A 256 18.48 -23.53 -2.67
C ASN A 256 19.36 -22.29 -2.98
N ILE A 257 19.60 -21.46 -1.96
CA ILE A 257 20.38 -20.22 -2.00
C ILE A 257 21.84 -20.47 -2.42
N ALA A 258 22.41 -21.62 -2.11
CA ALA A 258 23.80 -21.94 -2.48
C ALA A 258 24.00 -22.06 -4.01
N LYS A 259 22.92 -22.20 -4.78
CA LYS A 259 22.95 -22.21 -6.25
C LYS A 259 22.76 -20.83 -6.87
N TRP A 260 22.55 -19.79 -6.07
CA TRP A 260 22.38 -18.44 -6.58
C TRP A 260 23.72 -17.90 -7.08
N ALA A 261 23.66 -17.03 -8.09
CA ALA A 261 24.86 -16.46 -8.70
C ALA A 261 24.62 -15.05 -9.23
N VAL A 262 25.68 -14.24 -9.26
CA VAL A 262 25.72 -13.01 -10.04
C VAL A 262 26.13 -13.38 -11.46
N GLU A 263 25.24 -13.19 -12.43
CA GLU A 263 25.48 -13.53 -13.84
C GLU A 263 26.05 -12.36 -14.64
N ASN A 264 25.75 -11.12 -14.24
CA ASN A 264 26.26 -9.92 -14.88
C ASN A 264 26.44 -8.78 -13.89
N VAL A 265 27.35 -7.87 -14.22
CA VAL A 265 27.55 -6.62 -13.51
C VAL A 265 27.46 -5.45 -14.49
N TYR A 266 26.77 -4.40 -14.08
CA TYR A 266 26.72 -3.13 -14.77
C TYR A 266 27.37 -2.08 -13.88
N TYR A 267 28.44 -1.46 -14.37
CA TYR A 267 29.17 -0.41 -13.68
C TYR A 267 29.31 0.81 -14.60
N HIS A 268 28.59 1.88 -14.27
CA HIS A 268 28.69 3.18 -14.94
C HIS A 268 28.69 3.10 -16.48
N GLY A 269 27.67 2.48 -17.06
CA GLY A 269 27.53 2.34 -18.53
C GLY A 269 28.27 1.14 -19.13
N GLN A 270 29.09 0.43 -18.34
CA GLN A 270 29.90 -0.69 -18.82
C GLN A 270 29.36 -2.01 -18.27
N TYR A 271 29.33 -3.03 -19.12
CA TYR A 271 28.86 -4.37 -18.78
C TYR A 271 30.03 -5.34 -18.59
N PHE A 272 29.86 -6.24 -17.63
CA PHE A 272 30.79 -7.30 -17.29
C PHE A 272 30.03 -8.61 -17.11
N LEU A 273 30.66 -9.72 -17.48
CA LEU A 273 30.10 -11.07 -17.38
C LEU A 273 30.26 -11.68 -15.98
N SER A 274 31.02 -11.04 -15.10
CA SER A 274 31.22 -11.47 -13.72
C SER A 274 31.77 -10.34 -12.85
N ILE A 275 31.70 -10.53 -11.53
CA ILE A 275 32.37 -9.67 -10.56
C ILE A 275 33.90 -9.72 -10.75
N GLU A 276 34.44 -10.91 -11.02
CA GLU A 276 35.87 -11.15 -11.20
C GLU A 276 36.43 -10.42 -12.42
N GLU A 277 35.67 -10.36 -13.53
CA GLU A 277 36.03 -9.59 -14.72
C GLU A 277 36.08 -8.09 -14.41
N LEU A 278 35.07 -7.56 -13.71
CA LEU A 278 35.05 -6.16 -13.28
C LEU A 278 36.28 -5.83 -12.44
N ILE A 279 36.58 -6.62 -11.41
CA ILE A 279 37.74 -6.41 -10.52
C ILE A 279 39.03 -6.38 -11.32
N THR A 280 39.25 -7.39 -12.16
CA THR A 280 40.46 -7.51 -12.97
C THR A 280 40.66 -6.30 -13.88
N LYS A 281 39.60 -5.84 -14.53
CA LYS A 281 39.65 -4.69 -15.45
C LYS A 281 39.76 -3.35 -14.72
N TYR A 282 39.12 -3.22 -13.55
CA TYR A 282 39.17 -2.05 -12.69
C TYR A 282 40.58 -1.82 -12.12
N ASP A 283 41.19 -2.86 -11.57
CA ASP A 283 42.51 -2.81 -10.93
C ASP A 283 43.63 -2.57 -11.96
N LYS A 284 43.45 -3.06 -13.19
CA LYS A 284 44.33 -2.75 -14.34
C LYS A 284 44.17 -1.32 -14.89
N GLY A 285 43.17 -0.57 -14.43
CA GLY A 285 42.86 0.76 -14.96
C GLY A 285 42.38 0.74 -16.42
N SER A 286 41.83 -0.39 -16.88
CA SER A 286 41.43 -0.62 -18.28
C SER A 286 39.97 -0.24 -18.59
N ILE A 287 39.28 0.39 -17.64
CA ILE A 287 37.88 0.80 -17.76
C ILE A 287 37.69 2.23 -17.30
N ILE A 288 36.58 2.84 -17.70
CA ILE A 288 36.22 4.18 -17.27
C ILE A 288 35.75 4.11 -15.81
N LYS A 289 36.55 4.67 -14.90
CA LYS A 289 36.21 4.78 -13.48
C LYS A 289 35.28 5.98 -13.24
N MET A 290 34.23 5.77 -12.47
CA MET A 290 33.37 6.84 -11.96
C MET A 290 33.90 7.33 -10.62
N LYS A 291 33.78 8.63 -10.37
CA LYS A 291 33.84 9.20 -9.03
C LYS A 291 32.60 10.06 -8.78
N LEU A 292 31.66 9.54 -8.01
CA LEU A 292 30.45 10.26 -7.63
C LEU A 292 30.79 11.23 -6.49
N SER A 293 30.49 12.52 -6.69
CA SER A 293 30.59 13.50 -5.61
C SER A 293 29.36 13.42 -4.70
N ASP A 294 29.57 13.54 -3.39
CA ASP A 294 28.45 13.73 -2.47
C ASP A 294 27.83 15.10 -2.73
N SER A 295 26.67 15.11 -3.38
CA SER A 295 25.87 16.32 -3.49
C SER A 295 25.37 16.72 -2.11
N SER A 296 25.82 17.87 -1.60
CA SER A 296 25.42 18.43 -0.29
C SER A 296 23.95 18.86 -0.18
N ARG A 297 23.15 18.68 -1.25
CA ARG A 297 21.75 19.08 -1.28
C ARG A 297 20.89 17.98 -0.66
N LYS A 298 20.27 18.31 0.47
CA LYS A 298 19.18 17.56 1.13
C LYS A 298 17.89 17.59 0.28
N SER A 299 17.94 17.18 -0.98
CA SER A 299 16.86 17.45 -1.95
C SER A 299 15.81 16.34 -2.08
N SER A 300 15.98 15.23 -1.38
CA SER A 300 15.10 14.05 -1.46
C SER A 300 14.16 13.90 -0.25
N GLY A 301 14.31 14.76 0.74
CA GLY A 301 13.44 14.75 1.91
C GLY A 301 12.12 15.48 1.67
N TYR A 302 11.15 15.26 2.55
CA TYR A 302 9.82 15.88 2.46
C TYR A 302 9.76 17.31 3.01
N ASN A 303 10.90 17.83 3.49
CA ASN A 303 10.96 19.19 4.02
C ASN A 303 10.63 20.19 2.91
N HIS A 304 9.73 21.11 3.22
CA HIS A 304 9.39 22.18 2.28
C HIS A 304 10.62 23.07 2.03
N HIS A 305 10.85 23.38 0.75
CA HIS A 305 11.92 24.25 0.31
C HIS A 305 11.36 25.36 -0.57
N GLY A 306 11.97 26.54 -0.49
CA GLY A 306 11.56 27.73 -1.24
C GLY A 306 10.58 28.63 -0.48
N ALA A 307 10.38 29.84 -1.01
CA ALA A 307 9.45 30.81 -0.44
C ALA A 307 8.03 30.55 -0.97
N PHE A 308 7.05 30.50 -0.06
CA PHE A 308 5.64 30.49 -0.45
C PHE A 308 5.24 31.85 -1.02
N ARG A 309 4.46 31.84 -2.10
CA ARG A 309 3.90 33.08 -2.70
C ARG A 309 2.74 33.67 -1.91
N ALA A 310 2.14 32.88 -1.01
CA ALA A 310 0.99 33.24 -0.19
C ALA A 310 1.29 32.95 1.28
N ASP A 311 0.54 33.63 2.16
CA ASP A 311 0.61 33.41 3.60
C ASP A 311 0.08 32.00 3.95
N THR A 312 0.95 31.18 4.53
CA THR A 312 0.63 29.83 5.02
C THR A 312 0.57 29.76 6.54
N SER A 313 0.49 30.90 7.23
CA SER A 313 0.42 30.96 8.70
C SER A 313 -0.90 30.45 9.25
N PHE A 314 -1.95 30.42 8.43
CA PHE A 314 -3.27 29.92 8.80
C PHE A 314 -3.51 28.52 8.25
N ILE A 315 -4.23 27.70 9.03
CA ILE A 315 -4.69 26.39 8.60
C ILE A 315 -5.65 26.57 7.42
N GLY A 316 -5.49 25.75 6.39
CA GLY A 316 -6.38 25.74 5.22
C GLY A 316 -7.83 25.35 5.59
N PRO A 317 -8.79 25.54 4.67
CA PRO A 317 -10.18 25.15 4.89
C PRO A 317 -10.31 23.69 5.34
N GLN A 318 -11.09 23.46 6.40
CA GLN A 318 -11.33 22.12 6.95
C GLN A 318 -12.75 21.65 6.62
N GLN A 319 -12.86 20.43 6.10
CA GLN A 319 -14.15 19.76 5.95
C GLN A 319 -14.59 19.20 7.30
N TYR A 320 -15.83 19.50 7.70
CA TYR A 320 -16.44 18.96 8.92
C TYR A 320 -17.88 18.55 8.66
N GLU A 321 -18.42 17.66 9.51
CA GLU A 321 -19.78 17.13 9.40
C GLU A 321 -20.65 17.63 10.57
N PRO A 322 -21.29 18.81 10.47
CA PRO A 322 -21.98 19.45 11.60
C PRO A 322 -23.11 18.61 12.22
N MET A 323 -23.64 17.65 11.48
CA MET A 323 -24.75 16.78 11.90
C MET A 323 -24.33 15.31 11.99
N GLY A 324 -23.02 15.05 12.05
CA GLY A 324 -22.47 13.70 11.97
C GLY A 324 -22.61 13.08 10.58
N HIS A 325 -22.35 11.78 10.51
CA HIS A 325 -22.35 11.03 9.27
C HIS A 325 -23.75 10.96 8.65
N ARG A 326 -23.84 11.22 7.34
CA ARG A 326 -25.05 10.99 6.53
C ARG A 326 -25.09 9.59 5.91
N TYR A 327 -24.19 8.72 6.35
CA TYR A 327 -24.05 7.33 5.92
C TYR A 327 -23.99 6.43 7.15
N ARG A 328 -24.24 5.14 6.94
CA ARG A 328 -24.13 4.08 7.95
C ARG A 328 -23.13 3.05 7.48
N VAL A 329 -22.29 2.58 8.39
CA VAL A 329 -21.35 1.48 8.15
C VAL A 329 -21.56 0.43 9.23
N ASP A 330 -21.93 -0.79 8.82
CA ASP A 330 -22.05 -1.95 9.71
C ASP A 330 -21.17 -3.07 9.19
N GLY A 331 -20.05 -3.30 9.87
CA GLY A 331 -19.03 -4.23 9.37
C GLY A 331 -18.53 -3.77 8.00
N ASN A 332 -18.77 -4.59 6.97
CA ASN A 332 -18.38 -4.31 5.60
C ASN A 332 -19.53 -3.80 4.72
N PHE A 333 -20.68 -3.48 5.29
CA PHE A 333 -21.83 -2.91 4.57
C PHE A 333 -21.91 -1.41 4.76
N VAL A 334 -22.18 -0.70 3.67
CA VAL A 334 -22.33 0.75 3.65
C VAL A 334 -23.71 1.10 3.11
N GLN A 335 -24.37 2.04 3.77
CA GLN A 335 -25.57 2.70 3.28
C GLN A 335 -25.34 4.20 3.22
N TYR A 336 -25.59 4.81 2.07
CA TYR A 336 -25.57 6.25 1.88
C TYR A 336 -26.74 6.70 1.00
N MET A 337 -27.70 7.41 1.59
CA MET A 337 -28.91 7.82 0.87
C MET A 337 -29.62 6.57 0.27
N PRO A 338 -29.98 6.45 -1.04
CA PRO A 338 -30.56 5.21 -1.57
C PRO A 338 -29.52 4.14 -1.94
N TRP A 339 -28.22 4.41 -1.76
CA TRP A 339 -27.15 3.48 -2.08
C TRP A 339 -26.91 2.50 -0.96
N THR A 340 -26.80 1.22 -1.31
CA THR A 340 -26.28 0.19 -0.43
C THR A 340 -25.27 -0.69 -1.16
N PHE A 341 -24.23 -1.12 -0.45
CA PHE A 341 -23.24 -2.06 -0.98
C PHE A 341 -22.44 -2.72 0.15
N ALA A 342 -21.89 -3.89 -0.13
CA ALA A 342 -20.84 -4.50 0.69
C ALA A 342 -19.47 -4.19 0.09
N PHE A 343 -18.41 -4.15 0.90
CA PHE A 343 -17.04 -4.02 0.40
C PHE A 343 -16.11 -5.06 1.03
N ARG A 344 -14.94 -5.26 0.43
CA ARG A 344 -13.83 -6.03 0.99
C ARG A 344 -12.51 -5.61 0.36
N ILE A 345 -11.40 -6.03 0.96
CA ILE A 345 -10.06 -5.80 0.43
C ILE A 345 -9.38 -7.15 0.22
N SER A 346 -9.20 -7.53 -1.04
CA SER A 346 -8.45 -8.73 -1.43
C SER A 346 -7.01 -8.37 -1.78
N TYR A 347 -6.21 -9.38 -2.15
CA TYR A 347 -4.88 -9.12 -2.72
C TYR A 347 -4.90 -8.27 -3.99
N MET A 348 -6.04 -8.22 -4.70
CA MET A 348 -6.24 -7.39 -5.89
C MET A 348 -6.63 -5.94 -5.54
N GLY A 349 -6.94 -5.66 -4.27
CA GLY A 349 -7.35 -4.35 -3.76
C GLY A 349 -8.82 -4.29 -3.35
N LEU A 350 -9.36 -3.07 -3.34
CA LEU A 350 -10.74 -2.79 -2.95
C LEU A 350 -11.73 -3.40 -3.96
N GLN A 351 -12.73 -4.09 -3.44
CA GLN A 351 -13.85 -4.65 -4.18
C GLN A 351 -15.15 -4.24 -3.49
N ILE A 352 -16.18 -3.96 -4.29
CA ILE A 352 -17.51 -3.59 -3.85
C ILE A 352 -18.51 -4.57 -4.48
N PHE A 353 -19.40 -5.10 -3.66
CA PHE A 353 -20.37 -6.14 -4.00
C PHE A 353 -21.80 -5.66 -3.75
N ASP A 354 -22.75 -6.24 -4.48
CA ASP A 354 -24.18 -6.07 -4.29
C ASP A 354 -24.61 -4.59 -4.21
N ILE A 355 -24.28 -3.84 -5.27
CA ILE A 355 -24.54 -2.41 -5.36
C ILE A 355 -25.99 -2.20 -5.79
N ASN A 356 -26.75 -1.60 -4.88
CA ASN A 356 -28.17 -1.33 -5.06
C ASN A 356 -28.47 0.16 -5.00
N LEU A 357 -29.42 0.58 -5.83
CA LEU A 357 -30.06 1.90 -5.80
C LEU A 357 -31.56 1.68 -5.53
N ASP A 358 -32.10 2.30 -4.49
CA ASP A 358 -33.52 2.22 -4.09
C ASP A 358 -34.00 0.82 -3.62
N LEU A 359 -33.08 -0.08 -3.22
CA LEU A 359 -33.33 -1.40 -2.61
C LEU A 359 -34.19 -2.40 -3.42
N LYS A 360 -34.71 -2.00 -4.59
CA LYS A 360 -35.63 -2.83 -5.39
C LYS A 360 -34.96 -3.56 -6.55
N LEU A 361 -33.78 -3.12 -6.98
CA LEU A 361 -33.03 -3.68 -8.11
C LEU A 361 -31.53 -3.61 -7.82
N SER A 362 -30.87 -4.77 -7.84
CA SER A 362 -29.40 -4.84 -7.91
C SER A 362 -28.94 -4.28 -9.25
N SER A 363 -28.17 -3.19 -9.17
CA SER A 363 -27.61 -2.50 -10.34
C SER A 363 -26.28 -3.11 -10.77
N LEU A 364 -25.49 -3.66 -9.84
CA LEU A 364 -24.20 -4.27 -10.13
C LEU A 364 -23.80 -5.27 -9.04
N TYR A 365 -23.44 -6.50 -9.44
CA TYR A 365 -23.02 -7.55 -8.50
C TYR A 365 -21.62 -7.32 -7.92
N GLU A 366 -20.66 -6.88 -8.73
CA GLU A 366 -19.27 -6.68 -8.32
C GLU A 366 -18.62 -5.58 -9.15
N SER A 367 -17.84 -4.72 -8.48
CA SER A 367 -16.89 -3.79 -9.06
C SER A 367 -15.61 -3.81 -8.23
N GLY A 368 -14.46 -4.04 -8.85
CA GLY A 368 -13.20 -4.18 -8.12
C GLY A 368 -11.99 -3.79 -8.95
N LEU A 369 -10.93 -3.39 -8.27
CA LEU A 369 -9.62 -3.24 -8.91
C LEU A 369 -9.14 -4.61 -9.39
N LEU A 370 -8.66 -4.68 -10.63
CA LEU A 370 -8.18 -5.93 -11.24
C LEU A 370 -6.64 -6.01 -11.26
N ASP A 371 -5.97 -4.98 -11.76
CA ASP A 371 -4.51 -4.92 -11.83
C ASP A 371 -4.05 -3.47 -11.94
N LYS A 372 -2.77 -3.23 -11.62
CA LYS A 372 -2.07 -1.97 -11.86
C LYS A 372 -0.68 -2.27 -12.40
N GLY A 373 -0.49 -2.00 -13.70
CA GLY A 373 0.80 -2.07 -14.36
C GLY A 373 1.57 -0.75 -14.30
N THR A 374 2.90 -0.82 -14.30
CA THR A 374 3.79 0.32 -14.57
C THR A 374 4.94 -0.19 -15.43
N GLU A 375 5.10 0.39 -16.61
CA GLU A 375 6.19 0.07 -17.54
C GLU A 375 7.23 1.17 -17.49
N VAL A 376 8.49 0.79 -17.33
CA VAL A 376 9.61 1.72 -17.20
C VAL A 376 10.68 1.34 -18.23
N ALA A 377 11.03 2.29 -19.09
CA ALA A 377 12.19 2.19 -19.96
C ALA A 377 13.37 2.92 -19.30
N MET A 378 14.47 2.22 -19.08
CA MET A 378 15.74 2.81 -18.62
C MET A 378 16.82 2.49 -19.65
N SER A 379 17.53 3.51 -20.10
CA SER A 379 18.71 3.30 -20.95
C SER A 379 19.80 2.65 -20.11
N MET A 380 20.13 1.40 -20.43
CA MET A 380 21.41 0.82 -20.09
C MET A 380 22.24 0.73 -21.37
N SER A 381 22.55 1.89 -21.96
CA SER A 381 23.37 1.95 -23.16
C SER A 381 24.79 1.47 -22.83
N ALA A 382 25.13 0.27 -23.29
CA ALA A 382 26.53 -0.06 -23.55
C ALA A 382 26.95 0.80 -24.73
N THR A 383 27.73 1.85 -24.50
CA THR A 383 28.50 2.44 -25.61
C THR A 383 29.45 1.35 -26.09
N GLN A 384 29.17 0.83 -27.29
CA GLN A 384 30.00 -0.14 -28.00
C GLN A 384 31.39 0.44 -28.30
#